data_AF-A0A7V0LRC5-F1
#
_entry.id   AF-A0A7V0LRC5-F1
#
_cell.length_a   1.000
_cell.length_b   1.000
_cell.length_c   1.000
_cell.angle_alpha   90.00
_cell.angle_beta   90.00
_cell.angle_gamma   90.00
#
_symmetry.space_group_name_H-M   'P 1'
#
loop_
_entity.id
_entity.type
_entity.pdbx_description
1 polymer ?
#
loop_
_entity_poly.entity_id
_entity_poly.type
_entity_poly.pdbx_seq_one_letter_code
_entity_poly.pdbx_strand_id
1 'polypeptide(L)'
;ALAQEDIDRMVHDAEQYAEEDRRLREAAETRNQADQLAHQTDKLLTEQAEQLNDEEKTAIASALEELRTTLNDENASTEDLRAKMDAVVSASQSLAQRLYQQQAEQAEQATAASDEGASDEDVVEAEIIDEGDES
;
A
#
# COMPACT_ATOMS: atom_id res chain seq x y z
N ALA A 1 38.83 10.94 37.95
CA ALA A 1 38.76 10.09 36.75
C ALA A 1 37.83 8.94 37.09
N LEU A 2 36.85 8.65 36.24
CA LEU A 2 36.07 7.41 36.36
C LEU A 2 37.04 6.24 36.21
N ALA A 3 36.87 5.18 37.00
CA ALA A 3 37.63 3.96 36.79
C ALA A 3 37.21 3.35 35.44
N GLN A 4 38.12 2.67 34.75
CA GLN A 4 37.83 2.02 33.46
C GLN A 4 36.56 1.14 33.55
N GLU A 5 36.39 0.43 34.67
CA GLU A 5 35.21 -0.39 34.99
C GLU A 5 33.89 0.39 35.03
N ASP A 6 33.90 1.63 35.51
CA ASP A 6 32.71 2.50 35.51
C ASP A 6 32.37 3.00 34.10
N ILE A 7 33.39 3.22 33.26
CA ILE A 7 33.21 3.66 31.87
C ILE A 7 32.62 2.51 31.05
N ASP A 8 33.17 1.30 31.16
CA ASP A 8 32.66 0.11 30.47
C ASP A 8 31.20 -0.20 30.87
N ARG A 9 30.86 -0.08 32.16
CA ARG A 9 29.47 -0.21 32.62
C ARG A 9 28.56 0.87 32.02
N MET A 10 28.98 2.14 32.02
CA MET A 10 28.18 3.23 31.45
C MET A 10 27.94 3.06 29.94
N VAL A 11 28.93 2.56 29.20
CA VAL A 11 28.79 2.27 27.77
C VAL A 11 27.78 1.14 27.54
N HIS A 12 27.92 0.03 28.28
CA HIS A 12 27.02 -1.11 28.15
C HIS A 12 25.56 -0.74 28.49
N ASP A 13 25.35 0.02 29.57
CA ASP A 13 24.01 0.48 29.96
C ASP A 13 23.42 1.38 28.86
N ALA A 14 24.21 2.30 28.30
CA ALA A 14 23.77 3.18 27.23
C ALA A 14 23.41 2.41 25.95
N GLU A 15 24.18 1.38 25.60
CA GLU A 15 23.89 0.50 24.45
C GLU A 15 22.59 -0.27 24.63
N GLN A 16 22.35 -0.83 25.82
CA GLN A 16 21.10 -1.55 26.11
C GLN A 16 19.88 -0.63 26.06
N TYR A 17 19.95 0.57 26.63
CA TYR A 17 18.86 1.54 26.52
C TYR A 17 18.59 1.97 25.07
N ALA A 18 19.64 2.14 24.27
CA ALA A 18 19.49 2.46 22.85
C ALA A 18 18.82 1.32 22.06
N GLU A 19 19.16 0.07 22.37
CA GLU A 19 18.53 -1.09 21.74
C GLU A 19 17.06 -1.26 22.17
N GLU A 20 16.75 -1.01 23.44
CA GLU A 20 15.38 -1.06 23.96
C GLU A 20 14.49 0.02 23.35
N ASP A 21 14.95 1.28 23.30
CA ASP A 21 14.22 2.38 22.65
C ASP A 21 13.95 2.07 21.17
N ARG A 22 14.95 1.53 20.47
CA ARG A 22 14.81 1.11 19.09
C ARG A 22 13.75 0.02 18.93
N ARG A 23 13.76 -1.02 19.76
CA ARG A 23 12.75 -2.08 19.73
C ARG A 23 11.34 -1.54 19.97
N LEU A 24 11.18 -0.66 20.96
CA LEU A 24 9.89 -0.06 21.28
C LEU A 24 9.36 0.79 20.11
N ARG A 25 10.24 1.58 19.47
CA ARG A 25 9.90 2.36 18.29
C ARG A 25 9.48 1.45 17.13
N GLU A 26 10.29 0.45 16.80
CA GLU A 26 9.99 -0.49 15.71
C GLU A 26 8.68 -1.24 15.95
N ALA A 27 8.36 -1.59 17.20
CA ALA A 27 7.10 -2.21 17.57
C ALA A 27 5.91 -1.28 17.35
N ALA A 28 6.00 -0.03 17.81
CA ALA A 28 4.95 0.97 17.60
C ALA A 28 4.72 1.25 16.10
N GLU A 29 5.79 1.41 15.32
CA GLU A 29 5.71 1.62 13.87
C GLU A 29 5.06 0.44 13.16
N THR A 30 5.47 -0.79 13.51
CA THR A 30 4.89 -2.01 12.92
C THR A 30 3.40 -2.14 13.23
N ARG A 31 2.97 -1.82 14.46
CA ARG A 31 1.54 -1.83 14.84
C ARG A 31 0.74 -0.80 14.06
N ASN A 32 1.27 0.42 13.91
CA ASN A 32 0.62 1.47 13.14
C ASN A 32 0.47 1.08 11.65
N GLN A 33 1.51 0.49 11.06
CA GLN A 33 1.47 0.00 9.68
C GLN A 33 0.43 -1.13 9.52
N ALA A 34 0.38 -2.06 10.46
CA ALA A 34 -0.58 -3.15 10.47
C ALA A 34 -2.03 -2.64 10.56
N ASP A 35 -2.30 -1.67 11.44
CA ASP A 35 -3.63 -1.07 11.58
C ASP A 35 -4.06 -0.32 10.32
N GLN A 36 -3.16 0.48 9.75
CA GLN A 36 -3.40 1.18 8.48
C GLN A 36 -3.72 0.21 7.34
N LEU A 37 -2.93 -0.86 7.22
CA LEU A 37 -3.14 -1.90 6.21
C LEU A 37 -4.49 -2.59 6.40
N ALA A 38 -4.82 -2.96 7.64
CA ALA A 38 -6.09 -3.61 7.97
C ALA A 38 -7.28 -2.71 7.60
N HIS A 39 -7.22 -1.42 7.94
CA HIS A 39 -8.28 -0.48 7.64
C HIS A 39 -8.44 -0.22 6.14
N GLN A 40 -7.34 -0.01 5.41
CA GLN A 40 -7.38 0.23 3.97
C GLN A 40 -7.93 -0.99 3.21
N THR A 41 -7.49 -2.18 3.59
CA THR A 41 -7.91 -3.42 2.93
C THR A 41 -9.38 -3.74 3.23
N ASP A 42 -9.85 -3.51 4.46
CA ASP A 42 -11.25 -3.70 4.84
C ASP A 42 -12.20 -2.76 4.09
N LYS A 43 -11.82 -1.48 3.98
CA LYS A 43 -12.56 -0.50 3.17
C LYS A 43 -12.70 -0.99 1.73
N LEU A 44 -11.59 -1.42 1.17
CA LEU A 44 -11.51 -1.84 -0.22
C LEU A 44 -12.24 -3.15 -0.50
N LEU A 45 -12.18 -4.10 0.44
CA LEU A 45 -13.00 -5.31 0.41
C LEU A 45 -14.49 -4.97 0.40
N THR A 46 -14.91 -3.96 1.15
CA THR A 46 -16.29 -3.50 1.20
C THR A 46 -16.71 -2.81 -0.10
N GLU A 47 -15.88 -1.91 -0.62
CA GLU A 47 -16.17 -1.13 -1.84
C GLU A 47 -16.16 -1.98 -3.11
N GLN A 48 -15.31 -3.02 -3.17
CA GLN A 48 -15.15 -3.89 -4.34
C GLN A 48 -15.68 -5.31 -4.10
N ALA A 49 -16.50 -5.50 -3.05
CA ALA A 49 -17.06 -6.80 -2.69
C ALA A 49 -17.75 -7.48 -3.88
N GLU A 50 -18.54 -6.74 -4.66
CA GLU A 50 -19.30 -7.31 -5.77
C GLU A 50 -18.41 -7.84 -6.91
N GLN A 51 -17.15 -7.40 -6.97
CA GLN A 51 -16.18 -7.80 -8.00
C GLN A 51 -15.29 -8.97 -7.58
N LEU A 52 -15.44 -9.46 -6.34
CA LEU A 52 -14.67 -10.57 -5.79
C LEU A 52 -15.54 -11.83 -5.75
N ASN A 53 -14.92 -12.98 -6.03
CA ASN A 53 -15.59 -14.25 -5.75
C ASN A 53 -15.60 -14.56 -4.23
N ASP A 54 -16.43 -15.50 -3.80
CA ASP A 54 -16.60 -15.80 -2.37
C ASP A 54 -15.33 -16.36 -1.71
N GLU A 55 -14.47 -17.05 -2.47
CA GLU A 55 -13.20 -17.59 -1.99
C GLU A 55 -12.21 -16.44 -1.68
N GLU A 56 -12.09 -15.47 -2.58
CA GLU A 56 -11.26 -14.27 -2.40
C GLU A 56 -11.74 -13.43 -1.22
N LYS A 57 -13.05 -13.19 -1.12
CA LYS A 57 -13.64 -12.46 0.01
C LYS A 57 -13.30 -13.13 1.33
N THR A 58 -13.49 -14.45 1.39
CA THR A 58 -13.27 -15.23 2.60
C THR A 58 -11.79 -15.24 2.98
N ALA A 59 -10.89 -15.40 2.01
CA ALA A 59 -9.44 -15.37 2.24
C ALA A 59 -8.98 -14.02 2.79
N ILE A 60 -9.43 -12.91 2.19
CA ILE A 60 -9.08 -11.55 2.65
C ILE A 60 -9.69 -11.27 4.03
N ALA A 61 -10.97 -11.59 4.24
CA ALA A 61 -11.65 -11.38 5.52
C ALA A 61 -11.00 -12.17 6.66
N SER A 62 -10.61 -13.43 6.40
CA SER A 62 -9.91 -14.26 7.37
C SER A 62 -8.53 -13.68 7.71
N ALA A 63 -7.74 -13.28 6.71
CA ALA A 63 -6.43 -12.67 6.96
C ALA A 63 -6.54 -11.34 7.74
N LEU A 64 -7.57 -10.53 7.45
CA LEU A 64 -7.87 -9.31 8.19
C LEU A 64 -8.26 -9.57 9.64
N GLU A 65 -9.07 -10.60 9.88
CA GLU A 65 -9.45 -11.01 11.24
C GLU A 65 -8.21 -11.43 12.03
N GLU A 66 -7.36 -12.28 11.45
CA GLU A 66 -6.12 -12.71 12.11
C GLU A 66 -5.19 -11.54 12.43
N LEU A 67 -4.98 -10.61 11.48
CA LEU A 67 -4.16 -9.41 11.72
C LEU A 67 -4.75 -8.54 12.83
N ARG A 68 -6.07 -8.35 12.86
CA ARG A 68 -6.77 -7.61 13.92
C ARG A 68 -6.64 -8.31 15.27
N THR A 69 -6.76 -9.63 15.33
CA THR A 69 -6.55 -10.39 16.57
C THR A 69 -5.13 -10.19 17.09
N THR A 70 -4.11 -10.31 16.23
CA THR A 70 -2.71 -10.06 16.61
C THR A 70 -2.48 -8.60 17.04
N LEU A 71 -3.14 -7.63 16.41
CA LEU A 71 -3.11 -6.21 16.81
C LEU A 71 -3.78 -5.94 18.17
N ASN A 72 -4.68 -6.80 18.63
CA ASN A 72 -5.30 -6.68 19.95
C ASN A 72 -4.50 -7.42 21.03
N ASP A 73 -3.55 -8.27 20.64
CA ASP A 73 -2.63 -8.91 21.58
C ASP A 73 -1.47 -7.94 21.92
N GLU A 74 -1.39 -7.56 23.19
CA GLU A 74 -0.33 -6.70 23.72
C GLU A 74 1.04 -7.41 23.74
N ASN A 75 1.06 -8.74 23.70
CA ASN A 75 2.27 -9.56 23.70
C ASN A 75 2.68 -10.03 22.31
N ALA A 76 1.93 -9.67 21.26
CA ALA A 76 2.28 -10.04 19.90
C ALA A 76 3.65 -9.50 19.51
N SER A 77 4.49 -10.38 18.96
CA SER A 77 5.82 -10.00 18.49
C SER A 77 5.70 -9.14 17.24
N THR A 78 6.69 -8.26 17.01
CA THR A 78 6.81 -7.53 15.74
C THR A 78 6.89 -8.46 14.53
N GLU A 79 7.49 -9.63 14.69
CA GLU A 79 7.55 -10.66 13.65
C GLU A 79 6.17 -11.25 13.34
N ASP A 80 5.34 -11.50 14.37
CA ASP A 80 3.98 -12.02 14.19
C ASP A 80 3.11 -11.02 13.42
N LEU A 81 3.18 -9.74 13.80
CA LEU A 81 2.49 -8.67 13.08
C LEU A 81 2.93 -8.57 11.63
N ARG A 82 4.23 -8.67 11.34
CA ARG A 82 4.75 -8.67 9.97
C ARG A 82 4.24 -9.86 9.16
N ALA A 83 4.29 -11.06 9.74
CA ALA A 83 3.77 -12.26 9.07
C ALA A 83 2.28 -12.13 8.73
N LYS A 84 1.47 -11.55 9.64
CA LYS A 84 0.05 -11.31 9.39
C LYS A 84 -0.19 -10.18 8.38
N MET A 85 0.62 -9.13 8.38
CA MET A 85 0.59 -8.11 7.32
C MET A 85 0.89 -8.72 5.95
N ASP A 86 1.92 -9.56 5.84
CA ASP A 86 2.27 -10.25 4.59
C ASP A 86 1.14 -11.18 4.12
N ALA A 87 0.44 -11.84 5.04
CA ALA A 87 -0.74 -12.65 4.73
C ALA A 87 -1.87 -11.80 4.14
N VAL A 88 -2.16 -10.63 4.73
CA VAL A 88 -3.16 -9.69 4.21
C VAL A 88 -2.77 -9.17 2.82
N VAL A 89 -1.51 -8.75 2.63
CA VAL A 89 -1.00 -8.33 1.32
C VAL A 89 -1.14 -9.45 0.29
N SER A 90 -0.77 -10.67 0.66
CA SER A 90 -0.82 -11.83 -0.22
C SER A 90 -2.25 -12.17 -0.64
N ALA A 91 -3.19 -12.17 0.30
CA ALA A 91 -4.61 -12.41 0.03
C ALA A 91 -5.23 -11.28 -0.81
N SER A 92 -4.72 -10.05 -0.70
CA SER A 92 -5.25 -8.87 -1.40
C SER A 92 -4.62 -8.62 -2.77
N GLN A 93 -3.73 -9.50 -3.26
CA GLN A 93 -3.02 -9.30 -4.53
C GLN A 93 -3.99 -9.17 -5.72
N SER A 94 -4.98 -10.05 -5.83
CA SER A 94 -5.94 -10.02 -6.94
C SER A 94 -6.77 -8.74 -6.93
N LEU A 95 -7.10 -8.28 -5.74
CA LEU A 95 -7.84 -7.05 -5.51
C LEU A 95 -7.00 -5.81 -5.88
N ALA A 96 -5.70 -5.80 -5.53
CA ALA A 96 -4.78 -4.72 -5.89
C ALA A 96 -4.57 -4.63 -7.41
N GLN A 97 -4.49 -5.77 -8.10
CA GLN A 97 -4.40 -5.83 -9.56
C GLN A 97 -5.63 -5.22 -10.24
N ARG A 98 -6.83 -5.50 -9.74
CA ARG A 98 -8.08 -4.93 -10.30
C ARG A 98 -8.20 -3.43 -10.07
N LEU A 99 -7.82 -2.94 -8.90
CA LEU A 99 -7.76 -1.49 -8.62
C LEU A 99 -6.86 -0.75 -9.60
N TYR A 100 -5.70 -1.34 -9.91
CA TYR A 100 -4.77 -0.76 -10.86
C TYR A 100 -5.35 -0.73 -12.29
N GLN A 101 -6.05 -1.81 -12.68
CA GLN A 101 -6.76 -1.87 -13.96
C GLN A 101 -7.88 -0.83 -14.04
N GLN A 102 -8.74 -0.72 -13.02
CA GLN A 102 -9.80 0.30 -12.97
C GLN A 102 -9.25 1.73 -13.04
N GLN A 103 -8.14 2.02 -12.36
CA GLN A 103 -7.52 3.35 -12.41
C GLN A 103 -6.94 3.65 -13.80
N ALA A 104 -6.36 2.66 -14.47
CA ALA A 104 -5.90 2.82 -15.85
C ALA A 104 -7.07 3.10 -16.81
N GLU A 105 -8.18 2.36 -16.67
CA GLU A 105 -9.39 2.56 -17.47
C GLU A 105 -10.04 3.93 -17.21
N GLN A 106 -10.06 4.41 -15.97
CA GLN A 106 -10.52 5.77 -15.65
C GLN A 106 -9.61 6.86 -16.22
N ALA A 107 -8.29 6.64 -16.27
CA ALA A 107 -7.34 7.58 -16.85
C ALA A 107 -7.49 7.67 -18.39
N GLU A 108 -7.76 6.55 -19.06
CA GLU A 108 -8.08 6.54 -20.50
C GLU A 108 -9.42 7.22 -20.79
N GLN A 109 -10.43 7.02 -19.93
CA GLN A 109 -11.75 7.64 -20.09
C GLN A 109 -11.73 9.16 -19.82
N ALA A 110 -10.87 9.64 -18.92
CA ALA A 110 -10.63 11.07 -18.72
C ALA A 110 -9.91 11.75 -19.91
N THR A 111 -9.10 10.98 -20.65
CA THR A 111 -8.44 11.45 -21.87
C THR A 111 -9.43 11.50 -23.05
N ALA A 112 -10.32 10.51 -23.18
CA ALA A 112 -11.38 10.51 -24.21
C ALA A 112 -12.47 11.57 -23.98
N ALA A 113 -12.83 11.86 -22.73
CA ALA A 113 -13.78 12.94 -22.40
C ALA A 113 -13.23 14.36 -22.67
N SER A 114 -11.90 14.49 -22.88
CA SER A 114 -11.27 15.74 -23.31
C SER A 114 -11.25 15.89 -24.84
N ASP A 115 -11.60 14.84 -25.60
CA ASP A 115 -11.61 14.82 -27.07
C ASP A 115 -13.04 15.01 -27.63
N GLU A 116 -14.09 14.55 -26.93
CA GLU A 116 -15.49 14.78 -27.32
C GLU A 116 -16.03 16.20 -26.99
N GLY A 117 -15.22 17.05 -26.36
CA GLY A 117 -15.52 18.47 -26.11
C GLY A 117 -15.04 19.43 -27.20
N ALA A 118 -14.31 18.94 -28.20
CA ALA A 118 -13.71 19.73 -29.29
C ALA A 118 -14.37 19.45 -30.66
N SER A 119 -15.65 19.06 -30.66
CA SER A 119 -16.44 18.79 -31.88
C SER A 119 -17.51 19.86 -32.18
N ASP A 120 -17.33 21.10 -31.74
CA ASP A 120 -18.05 22.25 -32.31
C ASP A 120 -17.08 23.43 -32.38
N GLU A 121 -16.92 23.97 -33.58
CA GLU A 121 -16.05 25.10 -33.98
C GLU A 121 -14.58 24.77 -34.34
N ASP A 122 -14.31 24.82 -35.65
CA ASP A 122 -13.03 25.13 -36.29
C ASP A 122 -11.81 24.21 -36.08
N VAL A 123 -11.81 23.05 -36.74
CA VAL A 123 -10.56 22.47 -37.28
C VAL A 123 -10.70 22.24 -38.78
N VAL A 124 -10.73 23.35 -39.51
CA VAL A 124 -10.20 23.41 -40.87
C VAL A 124 -8.72 23.80 -40.77
N GLU A 125 -7.85 22.81 -40.70
CA GLU A 125 -6.49 22.96 -41.24
C GLU A 125 -6.25 21.71 -42.08
N ALA A 126 -6.76 21.80 -43.31
CA ALA A 126 -6.43 20.87 -44.36
C ALA A 126 -4.97 21.11 -44.77
N GLU A 127 -4.04 20.26 -44.33
CA GLU A 127 -2.85 19.98 -45.14
C GLU A 127 -2.30 18.59 -44.79
N ILE A 128 -2.88 17.58 -45.41
CA ILE A 128 -2.28 16.24 -45.53
C ILE A 128 -2.02 16.01 -47.02
N ILE A 129 -0.71 15.92 -47.35
CA ILE A 129 -0.09 15.05 -48.37
C ILE A 129 -0.36 15.47 -49.83
N ASP A 130 0.57 15.47 -50.76
CA ASP A 130 2.00 15.14 -50.89
C ASP A 130 2.31 15.38 -52.38
N GLU A 131 3.57 15.26 -52.76
CA GLU A 131 4.04 15.07 -54.13
C GLU A 131 4.01 16.28 -55.08
N GLY A 132 5.21 16.84 -55.28
CA GLY A 132 5.86 16.65 -56.57
C GLY A 132 5.88 17.82 -57.55
N ASP A 133 7.01 17.88 -58.25
CA ASP A 133 7.18 18.41 -59.61
C ASP A 133 7.60 19.89 -59.79
N GLU A 134 8.93 20.04 -59.87
CA GLU A 134 9.69 20.65 -60.98
C GLU A 134 9.09 21.86 -61.74
N SER A 135 9.81 23.00 -61.73
CA SER A 135 10.33 23.74 -62.91
C SER A 135 10.87 25.11 -62.54
#